data_AF-A0A2N7QDW6-F1
#
_entry.id   AF-A0A2N7QDW6-F1
#
_cell.length_a   1.000
_cell.length_b   1.000
_cell.length_c   1.000
_cell.angle_alpha   90.00
_cell.angle_beta   90.00
_cell.angle_gamma   90.00
#
_symmetry.space_group_name_H-M   'P 1'
#
loop_
_entity.id
_entity.type
_entity.pdbx_description
1 polymer ?
#
loop_
_entity_poly.entity_id
_entity_poly.type
_entity_poly.pdbx_seq_one_letter_code
_entity_poly.pdbx_strand_id
1 'polypeptide(L)'
;MINRKFKIAENHFSRLHKQFLRGELSREQFAEALRNLRLVDDEGRCWMLGAQSGRWYYYDGKNWIQGQPPEDKEGFIVCPACDSLNEPGSRICVNCGAALIKTSSQVVCPECGSLVDRYLETCPQCGATLKIDEDKVSKDELKEKETTLAKPEGSEVWYLRSVDYLSFLLFGGGLGTFIGILIGLISGSTEFWPQLTAYLPDFLKEMQGKLIGGLVFSLVGGIAGFITAAASGFLLAALINASIYFFGCPGLKVEKTKKRFSRGNKV
;
A
#
# COMPACT_ATOMS: atom_id res chain seq x y z
N MET A 1 8.18 10.29 19.06
CA MET A 1 7.92 8.83 19.21
C MET A 1 7.70 8.23 17.83
N ILE A 2 8.49 7.20 17.44
CA ILE A 2 8.41 6.54 16.12
C ILE A 2 7.02 5.96 15.88
N ASN A 3 6.53 6.09 14.65
CA ASN A 3 5.21 5.64 14.28
C ASN A 3 4.94 4.16 14.62
N ARG A 4 3.76 3.84 15.18
CA ARG A 4 3.40 2.47 15.63
C ARG A 4 3.63 1.40 14.55
N LYS A 5 3.35 1.71 13.28
CA LYS A 5 3.55 0.78 12.14
C LYS A 5 5.03 0.43 11.97
N PHE A 6 5.90 1.43 12.05
CA PHE A 6 7.35 1.26 11.97
C PHE A 6 7.88 0.49 13.17
N LYS A 7 7.33 0.75 14.37
CA LYS A 7 7.73 0.00 15.57
C LYS A 7 7.40 -1.49 15.48
N ILE A 8 6.24 -1.83 14.93
CA ILE A 8 5.84 -3.22 14.68
C ILE A 8 6.80 -3.89 13.68
N ALA A 9 7.19 -3.19 12.62
CA ALA A 9 8.14 -3.69 11.63
C ALA A 9 9.53 -3.95 12.23
N GLU A 10 10.05 -3.07 13.10
CA GLU A 10 11.30 -3.27 13.83
C GLU A 10 11.29 -4.54 14.70
N ASN A 11 10.18 -4.77 15.41
CA ASN A 11 10.02 -5.95 16.24
C ASN A 11 9.99 -7.24 15.40
N HIS A 12 9.29 -7.21 14.26
CA HIS A 12 9.28 -8.31 13.30
C HIS A 12 10.68 -8.59 12.73
N PHE A 13 11.40 -7.55 12.31
CA PHE A 13 12.78 -7.68 11.83
C PHE A 13 13.68 -8.30 12.90
N SER A 14 13.59 -7.84 14.14
CA SER A 14 14.39 -8.37 15.25
C SER A 14 14.18 -9.86 15.46
N ARG A 15 12.95 -10.37 15.29
CA ARG A 15 12.65 -11.80 15.35
C ARG A 15 13.24 -12.55 14.15
N LEU A 16 13.00 -12.07 12.92
CA LEU A 16 13.50 -12.69 11.70
C LEU A 16 15.03 -12.74 11.66
N HIS A 17 15.69 -11.67 12.11
CA HIS A 17 17.15 -11.58 12.14
C HIS A 17 17.74 -12.61 13.11
N LYS A 18 17.13 -12.82 14.28
CA LYS A 18 17.52 -13.91 15.19
C LYS A 18 17.37 -15.29 14.55
N GLN A 19 16.26 -15.54 13.85
CA GLN A 19 16.03 -16.81 13.15
C GLN A 19 17.08 -17.04 12.05
N PHE A 20 17.41 -16.01 11.28
CA PHE A 20 18.45 -16.04 10.27
C PHE A 20 19.83 -16.33 10.87
N LEU A 21 20.21 -15.66 11.97
CA LEU A 21 21.48 -15.90 12.67
C LEU A 21 21.58 -17.31 13.25
N ARG A 22 20.45 -17.93 13.61
CA ARG A 22 20.38 -19.33 14.06
C ARG A 22 20.36 -20.35 12.92
N GLY A 23 20.38 -19.90 11.66
CA GLY A 23 20.30 -20.77 10.48
C GLY A 23 18.90 -21.38 10.24
N GLU A 24 17.88 -20.89 10.94
CA GLU A 24 16.48 -21.34 10.75
C GLU A 24 15.86 -20.76 9.47
N LEU A 25 16.42 -19.67 8.95
CA LEU A 25 16.04 -19.05 7.68
C LEU A 25 17.22 -19.03 6.73
N SER A 26 16.99 -19.42 5.48
CA SER A 26 17.94 -19.22 4.40
C SER A 26 18.10 -17.73 4.08
N ARG A 27 19.16 -17.38 3.34
CA ARG A 27 19.39 -16.01 2.88
C ARG A 27 18.24 -15.49 2.02
N GLU A 28 17.70 -16.36 1.15
CA GLU A 28 16.58 -16.07 0.27
C GLU A 28 15.30 -15.86 1.08
N GLN A 29 15.04 -16.72 2.07
CA GLN A 29 13.88 -16.61 2.95
C GLN A 29 13.92 -15.34 3.81
N PHE A 30 15.11 -14.98 4.32
CA PHE A 30 15.29 -13.76 5.09
C PHE A 30 15.12 -12.51 4.22
N ALA A 31 15.67 -12.51 3.00
CA ALA A 31 15.48 -11.42 2.04
C ALA A 31 14.00 -11.25 1.65
N GLU A 32 13.27 -12.35 1.45
CA GLU A 32 11.84 -12.32 1.16
C GLU A 32 11.03 -11.76 2.34
N ALA A 33 11.34 -12.20 3.55
CA ALA A 33 10.68 -11.71 4.76
C ALA A 33 10.93 -10.20 4.98
N LEU A 34 12.15 -9.73 4.70
CA LEU A 34 12.51 -8.31 4.72
C LEU A 34 11.73 -7.48 3.70
N ARG A 35 11.52 -8.00 2.48
CA ARG A 35 10.72 -7.32 1.44
C ARG A 35 9.29 -7.07 1.89
N ASN A 36 8.74 -7.96 2.72
CA ASN A 36 7.38 -7.87 3.30
C ASN A 36 7.28 -6.91 4.49
N LEU A 37 8.41 -6.44 5.04
CA LEU A 37 8.43 -5.42 6.11
C LEU A 37 8.51 -3.99 5.59
N ARG A 38 8.48 -3.79 4.26
CA ARG A 38 8.48 -2.44 3.69
C ARG A 38 7.22 -1.68 4.09
N LEU A 39 7.40 -0.42 4.42
CA LEU A 39 6.33 0.50 4.77
C LEU A 39 6.32 1.67 3.80
N VAL A 40 5.17 2.33 3.68
CA VAL A 40 5.04 3.61 3.00
C VAL A 40 4.49 4.60 4.01
N ASP A 41 5.13 5.76 4.12
CA ASP A 41 4.65 6.82 5.00
C ASP A 41 3.55 7.68 4.34
N ASP A 42 3.02 8.63 5.10
CA ASP A 42 1.95 9.52 4.64
C ASP A 42 2.42 10.49 3.54
N GLU A 43 3.74 10.64 3.36
CA GLU A 43 4.38 11.41 2.28
C GLU A 43 4.61 10.54 1.02
N GLY A 44 4.26 9.25 1.05
CA GLY A 44 4.41 8.33 -0.06
C GLY A 44 5.84 7.78 -0.26
N ARG A 45 6.75 7.98 0.70
CA ARG A 45 8.11 7.42 0.65
C ARG A 45 8.08 5.95 1.06
N CYS A 46 8.76 5.09 0.30
CA CYS A 46 8.91 3.69 0.66
C CYS A 46 10.12 3.50 1.57
N TRP A 47 9.90 2.83 2.70
CA TRP A 47 10.87 2.57 3.75
C TRP A 47 11.18 1.08 3.86
N MET A 48 12.45 0.73 4.09
CA MET A 48 12.93 -0.63 4.33
C MET A 48 14.01 -0.64 5.42
N LEU A 49 14.09 -1.74 6.17
CA LEU A 49 15.20 -2.03 7.07
C LEU A 49 16.37 -2.65 6.30
N GLY A 50 17.58 -2.14 6.51
CA GLY A 50 18.80 -2.73 5.94
C GLY A 50 19.07 -4.11 6.53
N ALA A 51 19.25 -5.13 5.68
CA ALA A 51 19.39 -6.53 6.11
C ALA A 51 20.52 -6.77 7.12
N GLN A 52 21.63 -6.04 6.98
CA GLN A 52 22.80 -6.15 7.86
C GLN A 52 22.77 -5.13 9.00
N SER A 53 22.34 -3.90 8.71
CA SER A 53 22.45 -2.78 9.65
C SER A 53 21.25 -2.64 10.58
N GLY A 54 20.09 -3.18 10.20
CA GLY A 54 18.82 -2.95 10.89
C GLY A 54 18.38 -1.48 10.91
N ARG A 55 19.03 -0.62 10.11
CA ARG A 55 18.69 0.81 10.01
C ARG A 55 17.63 1.03 8.96
N TRP A 56 16.84 2.09 9.13
CA TRP A 56 15.84 2.51 8.16
C TRP A 56 16.48 3.22 6.96
N TYR A 57 16.01 2.87 5.78
CA TYR A 57 16.31 3.53 4.52
C TYR A 57 15.01 3.85 3.82
N TYR A 58 14.93 5.01 3.18
CA TYR A 58 13.83 5.37 2.29
C TYR A 58 14.33 5.51 0.86
N TYR A 59 13.44 5.26 -0.10
CA TYR A 59 13.74 5.43 -1.52
C TYR A 59 13.38 6.86 -1.99
N ASP A 60 14.36 7.59 -2.53
CA ASP A 60 14.17 8.96 -3.03
C ASP A 60 13.69 9.03 -4.49
N GLY A 61 13.55 7.88 -5.15
CA GLY A 61 13.27 7.76 -6.58
C GLY A 61 14.45 7.25 -7.41
N LYS A 62 15.67 7.28 -6.85
CA LYS A 62 16.91 6.83 -7.51
C LYS A 62 17.80 5.97 -6.60
N ASN A 63 17.89 6.30 -5.31
CA ASN A 63 18.78 5.70 -4.32
C ASN A 63 18.03 5.38 -3.01
N TRP A 64 18.58 4.44 -2.25
CA TRP A 64 18.16 4.16 -0.87
C TRP A 64 18.97 5.02 0.09
N ILE A 65 18.32 6.00 0.73
CA ILE A 65 18.95 6.95 1.65
C ILE A 65 18.63 6.52 3.08
N GLN A 66 19.65 6.40 3.93
CA GLN A 66 19.46 6.12 5.35
C GLN A 66 18.73 7.30 6.02
N GLY A 67 17.67 7.04 6.77
CA GLY A 67 16.87 8.08 7.42
C GLY A 67 16.14 7.58 8.65
N GLN A 68 15.54 8.49 9.42
CA GLN A 68 14.67 8.13 10.54
C GLN A 68 13.22 8.10 10.06
N PRO A 69 12.44 7.06 10.40
CA PRO A 69 11.05 6.96 10.02
C PRO A 69 10.21 8.07 10.67
N PRO A 70 9.06 8.44 10.09
CA PRO A 70 8.22 9.48 10.65
C PRO A 70 7.71 9.11 12.05
N GLU A 71 7.58 10.13 12.87
CA GLU A 71 6.94 10.01 14.18
C GLU A 71 5.41 9.94 14.03
N ASP A 72 4.72 9.33 14.99
CA ASP A 72 3.25 9.33 15.02
C ASP A 72 2.73 10.79 15.00
N LYS A 73 2.19 11.23 13.86
CA LYS A 73 1.49 12.53 13.73
C LYS A 73 -0.02 12.44 13.88
N GLU A 74 -0.57 11.27 14.21
CA GLU A 74 -2.02 11.11 14.44
C GLU A 74 -2.31 10.97 15.92
N GLY A 75 -2.58 12.14 16.49
CA GLY A 75 -2.70 12.37 17.91
C GLY A 75 -4.04 11.98 18.50
N PHE A 76 -4.43 10.70 18.45
CA PHE A 76 -5.59 10.26 19.22
C PHE A 76 -5.35 8.95 19.98
N ILE A 77 -5.83 8.91 21.22
CA ILE A 77 -5.83 7.75 22.11
C ILE A 77 -7.27 7.25 22.20
N VAL A 78 -7.49 5.98 21.84
CA VAL A 78 -8.78 5.31 22.02
C VAL A 78 -8.88 4.84 23.47
N CYS A 79 -9.96 5.20 24.16
CA CYS A 79 -10.22 4.79 25.54
C CYS A 79 -10.54 3.29 25.61
N PRO A 80 -9.82 2.47 26.38
CA PRO A 80 -10.09 1.04 26.48
C PRO A 80 -11.39 0.69 27.23
N ALA A 81 -12.00 1.66 27.93
CA ALA A 81 -13.21 1.45 28.71
C ALA A 81 -14.50 1.85 27.96
N CYS A 82 -14.42 2.73 26.97
CA CYS A 82 -15.61 3.26 26.28
C CYS A 82 -15.39 3.60 24.79
N ASP A 83 -14.22 3.25 24.24
CA ASP A 83 -13.82 3.43 22.84
C ASP A 83 -13.83 4.88 22.31
N SER A 84 -13.91 5.88 23.19
CA SER A 84 -13.84 7.28 22.76
C SER A 84 -12.43 7.67 22.28
N LEU A 85 -12.36 8.56 21.28
CA LEU A 85 -11.14 9.19 20.81
C LEU A 85 -10.79 10.38 21.70
N ASN A 86 -9.55 10.43 22.18
CA ASN A 86 -9.04 11.46 23.09
C ASN A 86 -7.75 12.06 22.53
N GLU A 87 -7.49 13.33 22.83
CA GLU A 87 -6.28 14.04 22.39
C GLU A 87 -4.99 13.37 22.88
N PRO A 88 -3.87 13.54 22.16
CA PRO A 88 -2.61 12.91 22.51
C PRO A 88 -2.08 13.58 23.78
N GLY A 89 -1.97 12.82 24.87
CA GLY A 89 -1.57 13.33 26.19
C GLY A 89 -2.71 13.43 27.21
N SER A 90 -3.97 13.15 26.80
CA SER A 90 -5.09 13.04 27.73
C SER A 90 -4.81 11.98 28.80
N ARG A 91 -4.81 12.37 30.08
CA ARG A 91 -4.63 11.43 31.21
C ARG A 91 -5.92 10.72 31.60
N ILE A 92 -7.06 11.33 31.25
CA ILE A 92 -8.40 10.88 31.60
C ILE A 92 -9.25 10.97 30.33
N CYS A 93 -10.11 9.98 30.13
CA CYS A 93 -11.06 9.94 29.04
C CYS A 93 -12.09 11.06 29.17
N VAL A 94 -12.22 11.88 28.12
CA VAL A 94 -13.20 12.99 28.07
C VAL A 94 -14.64 12.49 28.13
N ASN A 95 -14.90 11.26 27.71
CA ASN A 95 -16.24 10.69 27.63
C ASN A 95 -16.67 9.94 28.90
N CYS A 96 -15.79 9.13 29.50
CA CYS A 96 -16.17 8.25 30.62
C CYS A 96 -15.33 8.42 31.90
N GLY A 97 -14.31 9.29 31.90
CA GLY A 97 -13.49 9.50 33.09
C GLY A 97 -12.46 8.39 33.38
N ALA A 98 -12.35 7.35 32.54
CA ALA A 98 -11.34 6.31 32.70
C ALA A 98 -9.92 6.86 32.51
N ALA A 99 -8.95 6.40 33.31
CA ALA A 99 -7.55 6.77 33.15
C ALA A 99 -6.97 6.19 31.84
N LEU A 100 -6.33 7.04 31.02
CA LEU A 100 -5.83 6.71 29.68
C LEU A 100 -4.32 6.46 29.62
N ILE A 101 -3.72 6.07 30.75
CA ILE A 101 -2.26 6.01 30.95
C ILE A 101 -1.62 5.09 29.88
N LYS A 102 -0.98 5.70 28.87
CA LYS A 102 -0.04 5.01 27.98
C LYS A 102 1.31 4.92 28.69
N THR A 103 1.73 3.68 28.97
CA THR A 103 3.04 3.32 29.52
C THR A 103 4.18 3.77 28.59
N SER A 104 4.65 5.02 28.72
CA SER A 104 5.97 5.49 28.23
C SER A 104 6.38 6.84 28.86
N SER A 105 5.98 7.12 30.09
CA SER A 105 6.42 8.25 30.91
C SER A 105 7.68 7.95 31.73
N GLN A 106 8.39 6.86 31.41
CA GLN A 106 9.55 6.44 32.20
C GLN A 106 10.76 7.33 31.92
N VAL A 107 11.28 7.96 32.97
CA VAL A 107 12.54 8.72 32.99
C VAL A 107 13.55 7.96 33.84
N VAL A 108 14.84 8.12 33.56
CA VAL A 108 15.91 7.54 34.38
C VAL A 108 16.11 8.45 35.60
N CYS A 109 15.97 7.90 36.81
CA CYS A 109 16.25 8.64 38.05
C CYS A 109 17.73 9.08 38.06
N PRO A 110 18.04 10.38 38.24
CA PRO A 110 19.41 10.87 38.17
C PRO A 110 20.30 10.37 39.32
N GLU A 111 19.71 9.96 40.45
CA GLU A 111 20.45 9.54 41.64
C GLU A 111 20.80 8.04 41.65
N CYS A 112 19.90 7.17 41.19
CA CYS A 112 20.11 5.72 41.28
C CYS A 112 20.00 4.99 39.93
N GLY A 113 19.69 5.69 38.84
CA GLY A 113 19.58 5.10 37.51
C GLY A 113 18.34 4.23 37.28
N SER A 114 17.44 4.10 38.26
CA SER A 114 16.20 3.34 38.09
C SER A 114 15.25 4.03 37.11
N LEU A 115 14.61 3.26 36.23
CA LEU A 115 13.53 3.75 35.38
C LEU A 115 12.27 4.00 36.24
N VAL A 116 11.83 5.25 36.32
CA VAL A 116 10.71 5.70 37.16
C VAL A 116 9.73 6.54 36.34
N ASP A 117 8.46 6.59 36.74
CA ASP A 117 7.47 7.44 36.07
C ASP A 117 7.76 8.94 36.32
N ARG A 118 7.72 9.76 35.27
CA ARG A 118 8.02 11.21 35.35
C ARG A 118 7.07 12.00 36.25
N TYR A 119 5.94 11.44 36.65
CA TYR A 119 4.95 12.10 37.51
C TYR A 119 5.12 11.76 39.00
N LEU A 120 6.11 10.96 39.36
CA LEU A 120 6.43 10.69 40.76
C LEU A 120 7.23 11.86 41.34
N GLU A 121 6.79 12.40 42.49
CA GLU A 121 7.56 13.43 43.21
C GLU A 121 8.80 12.85 43.89
N THR A 122 8.80 11.54 44.15
CA THR A 122 9.89 10.82 44.81
C THR A 122 10.16 9.47 44.16
N CYS A 123 11.43 9.15 43.97
CA CYS A 123 11.85 7.86 43.44
C CYS A 123 11.57 6.74 44.46
N PRO A 124 10.79 5.70 44.12
CA PRO A 124 10.46 4.61 45.04
C PRO A 124 11.64 3.66 45.31
N GLN A 125 12.72 3.73 44.52
CA GLN A 125 13.91 2.89 44.68
C GLN A 125 14.96 3.51 45.60
N CYS A 126 15.12 4.84 45.61
CA CYS A 126 16.17 5.49 46.40
C CYS A 126 15.68 6.66 47.27
N GLY A 127 14.41 7.06 47.17
CA GLY A 127 13.84 8.18 47.93
C GLY A 127 14.21 9.57 47.42
N ALA A 128 14.91 9.68 46.27
CA ALA A 128 15.29 10.97 45.70
C ALA A 128 14.07 11.76 45.20
N THR A 129 13.99 13.05 45.52
CA THR A 129 12.92 13.94 45.04
C THR A 129 13.13 14.30 43.57
N LEU A 130 12.14 14.01 42.74
CA LEU A 130 12.15 14.26 41.30
C LEU A 130 11.44 15.60 41.04
N LYS A 131 12.12 16.72 41.33
CA LYS A 131 11.59 18.06 40.99
C LYS A 131 11.77 18.30 39.49
N ILE A 132 10.67 18.35 38.74
CA ILE A 132 10.67 18.86 37.37
C ILE A 132 10.31 20.34 37.45
N ASP A 133 11.30 21.22 37.35
CA ASP A 133 11.07 22.66 37.23
C ASP A 133 10.44 22.95 35.86
N GLU A 134 9.15 23.33 35.84
CA GLU A 134 8.45 23.75 34.61
C GLU A 134 8.84 25.17 34.16
N ASP A 135 9.70 25.88 34.89
CA ASP A 135 9.98 27.32 34.70
C ASP A 135 11.43 27.65 34.29
N LYS A 136 12.04 26.92 33.35
CA LYS A 136 13.24 27.38 32.61
C LYS A 136 13.30 26.87 31.17
N VAL A 137 12.30 27.22 30.34
CA VAL A 137 12.49 27.32 28.89
C VAL A 137 12.33 28.78 28.52
N SER A 138 13.47 29.48 28.44
CA SER A 138 13.55 30.90 28.11
C SER A 138 12.89 31.19 26.77
N LYS A 139 12.09 32.25 26.77
CA LYS A 139 11.26 32.78 25.67
C LYS A 139 12.05 33.46 24.53
N ASP A 140 13.33 33.18 24.38
CA ASP A 140 14.21 33.87 23.41
C ASP A 140 14.90 32.86 22.50
N GLU A 141 14.16 32.36 21.49
CA GLU A 141 14.69 31.93 20.19
C GLU A 141 13.55 31.65 19.18
N LEU A 142 12.45 32.40 19.29
CA LEU A 142 11.46 32.55 18.22
C LEU A 142 11.80 33.80 17.40
N LYS A 143 12.88 33.74 16.63
CA LYS A 143 13.02 34.55 15.42
C LYS A 143 14.07 33.96 14.49
N GLU A 144 13.59 33.68 13.28
CA GLU A 144 14.38 33.63 12.05
C GLU A 144 15.17 32.35 11.74
N LYS A 145 14.42 31.32 11.35
CA LYS A 145 14.50 30.84 9.96
C LYS A 145 13.24 30.02 9.63
N GLU A 146 12.15 30.74 9.38
CA GLU A 146 11.28 30.35 8.26
C GLU A 146 12.11 30.49 6.98
N THR A 147 13.03 29.54 6.77
CA THR A 147 13.32 29.17 5.40
C THR A 147 12.02 28.52 4.98
N THR A 148 11.27 29.23 4.14
CA THR A 148 10.21 28.70 3.31
C THR A 148 10.77 27.52 2.53
N LEU A 149 10.91 26.36 3.18
CA LEU A 149 10.78 25.10 2.51
C LEU A 149 9.29 25.09 2.15
N ALA A 150 9.01 25.62 0.96
CA ALA A 150 7.72 25.49 0.34
C ALA A 150 7.26 24.06 0.61
N LYS A 151 6.12 23.92 1.30
CA LYS A 151 5.31 22.71 1.24
C LYS A 151 5.35 22.31 -0.23
N PRO A 152 5.99 21.20 -0.63
CA PRO A 152 5.97 20.82 -2.03
C PRO A 152 4.49 20.78 -2.36
N GLU A 153 4.07 21.63 -3.31
CA GLU A 153 2.72 21.62 -3.85
C GLU A 153 2.42 20.16 -4.11
N GLY A 154 1.53 19.61 -3.28
CA GLY A 154 1.35 18.19 -3.17
C GLY A 154 0.90 17.66 -4.52
N SER A 155 1.86 17.22 -5.32
CA SER A 155 1.59 16.24 -6.35
C SER A 155 1.09 15.05 -5.56
N GLU A 156 -0.22 14.82 -5.55
CA GLU A 156 -0.79 13.57 -5.05
C GLU A 156 -0.14 12.46 -5.88
N VAL A 157 0.96 11.89 -5.40
CA VAL A 157 1.68 10.84 -6.10
C VAL A 157 0.98 9.53 -5.77
N TRP A 158 0.26 8.98 -6.75
CA TRP A 158 -0.41 7.70 -6.61
C TRP A 158 0.51 6.59 -7.12
N TYR A 159 0.58 5.49 -6.37
CA TYR A 159 1.33 4.30 -6.78
C TYR A 159 0.39 3.12 -7.03
N LEU A 160 0.53 2.48 -8.19
CA LEU A 160 -0.16 1.22 -8.47
C LEU A 160 0.59 0.07 -7.79
N ARG A 161 -0.03 -0.50 -6.74
CA ARG A 161 0.54 -1.60 -5.94
C ARG A 161 0.16 -2.98 -6.45
N SER A 162 -1.02 -3.11 -7.04
CA SER A 162 -1.50 -4.34 -7.64
C SER A 162 -2.66 -4.01 -8.57
N VAL A 163 -2.89 -4.89 -9.53
CA VAL A 163 -4.10 -4.91 -10.34
C VAL A 163 -4.94 -6.12 -9.97
N ASP A 164 -6.26 -5.95 -9.98
CA ASP A 164 -7.20 -7.02 -9.69
C ASP A 164 -7.36 -7.96 -10.89
N TYR A 165 -7.20 -9.27 -10.65
CA TYR A 165 -7.28 -10.28 -11.69
C TYR A 165 -8.69 -10.42 -12.26
N LEU A 166 -9.71 -10.36 -11.40
CA LEU A 166 -11.10 -10.58 -11.81
C LEU A 166 -11.58 -9.45 -12.72
N SER A 167 -11.19 -8.21 -12.42
CA SER A 167 -11.48 -7.03 -13.24
C SER A 167 -10.92 -7.16 -14.65
N PHE A 168 -9.66 -7.59 -14.79
CA PHE A 168 -9.04 -7.81 -16.11
C PHE A 168 -9.64 -9.01 -16.85
N LEU A 169 -9.98 -10.08 -16.13
CA LEU A 169 -10.63 -11.26 -16.69
C LEU A 169 -12.02 -10.91 -17.25
N LEU A 170 -12.85 -10.22 -16.46
CA LEU A 170 -14.22 -9.86 -16.86
C LEU A 170 -14.23 -8.77 -17.94
N PHE A 171 -13.35 -7.77 -17.84
CA PHE A 171 -13.24 -6.74 -18.87
C PHE A 171 -12.74 -7.32 -20.20
N GLY A 172 -11.65 -8.12 -20.14
CA GLY A 172 -11.11 -8.82 -21.30
C GLY A 172 -12.12 -9.78 -21.91
N GLY A 173 -12.77 -10.60 -21.07
CA GLY A 173 -13.83 -11.52 -21.49
C GLY A 173 -15.01 -10.80 -22.14
N GLY A 174 -15.53 -9.73 -21.54
CA GLY A 174 -16.64 -8.95 -22.10
C GLY A 174 -16.31 -8.33 -23.46
N LEU A 175 -15.13 -7.73 -23.60
CA LEU A 175 -14.64 -7.22 -24.88
C LEU A 175 -14.46 -8.35 -25.90
N GLY A 176 -13.94 -9.49 -25.46
CA GLY A 176 -13.78 -10.71 -26.26
C GLY A 176 -15.10 -11.27 -26.77
N THR A 177 -16.14 -11.31 -25.94
CA THR A 177 -17.50 -11.72 -26.36
C THR A 177 -18.02 -10.83 -27.48
N PHE A 178 -17.88 -9.51 -27.33
CA PHE A 178 -18.35 -8.56 -28.33
C PHE A 178 -17.63 -8.74 -29.68
N ILE A 179 -16.30 -8.79 -29.64
CA ILE A 179 -15.47 -9.00 -30.84
C ILE A 179 -15.74 -10.38 -31.44
N GLY A 180 -15.86 -11.41 -30.61
CA GLY A 180 -16.13 -12.79 -31.01
C GLY A 180 -17.49 -12.96 -31.69
N ILE A 181 -18.54 -12.30 -31.20
CA ILE A 181 -19.85 -12.26 -31.85
C ILE A 181 -19.74 -11.60 -33.22
N LEU A 182 -19.05 -10.46 -33.34
CA LEU A 182 -18.88 -9.78 -34.62
C LEU A 182 -18.15 -10.65 -35.65
N ILE A 183 -17.01 -11.24 -35.25
CA ILE A 183 -16.23 -12.13 -36.13
C ILE A 183 -17.04 -13.39 -36.47
N GLY A 184 -17.75 -13.95 -35.50
CA GLY A 184 -18.64 -15.10 -35.71
C GLY A 184 -19.77 -14.79 -36.68
N LEU A 185 -20.42 -13.65 -36.54
CA LEU A 185 -21.49 -13.21 -37.43
C LEU A 185 -20.98 -13.05 -38.87
N ILE A 186 -19.85 -12.37 -39.05
CA ILE A 186 -19.23 -12.21 -40.38
C ILE A 186 -18.88 -13.60 -40.94
N SER A 187 -18.23 -14.45 -40.17
CA SER A 187 -17.81 -15.79 -40.61
C SER A 187 -18.99 -16.71 -40.92
N GLY A 188 -20.10 -16.59 -40.19
CA GLY A 188 -21.29 -17.42 -40.40
C GLY A 188 -22.19 -16.92 -41.53
N SER A 189 -22.24 -15.59 -41.75
CA SER A 189 -23.10 -14.99 -42.78
C SER A 189 -22.40 -14.81 -44.13
N THR A 190 -21.06 -14.87 -44.16
CA THR A 190 -20.26 -14.63 -45.37
C THR A 190 -19.15 -15.66 -45.53
N GLU A 191 -18.66 -15.82 -46.76
CA GLU A 191 -17.53 -16.69 -47.09
C GLU A 191 -16.18 -15.95 -46.97
N PHE A 192 -16.08 -14.97 -46.07
CA PHE A 192 -14.96 -14.02 -46.02
C PHE A 192 -13.60 -14.67 -45.71
N TRP A 193 -13.56 -15.84 -45.04
CA TRP A 193 -12.32 -16.57 -44.69
C TRP A 193 -12.28 -18.01 -45.23
N PRO A 194 -12.01 -18.22 -46.52
CA PRO A 194 -12.04 -19.54 -47.15
C PRO A 194 -10.93 -20.50 -46.66
N GLN A 195 -9.79 -19.98 -46.17
CA GLN A 195 -8.76 -20.84 -45.56
C GLN A 195 -9.18 -21.37 -44.19
N LEU A 196 -10.00 -20.63 -43.43
CA LEU A 196 -10.46 -21.05 -42.11
C LEU A 196 -11.55 -22.11 -42.24
N THR A 197 -12.44 -21.97 -43.24
CA THR A 197 -13.56 -22.89 -43.49
C THR A 197 -13.13 -24.30 -43.84
N ALA A 198 -11.93 -24.48 -44.41
CA ALA A 198 -11.36 -25.80 -44.70
C ALA A 198 -11.20 -26.67 -43.44
N TYR A 199 -10.94 -26.08 -42.29
CA TYR A 199 -10.73 -26.78 -41.02
C TYR A 199 -12.04 -27.00 -40.22
N LEU A 200 -13.16 -26.44 -40.67
CA LEU A 200 -14.44 -26.60 -39.98
C LEU A 200 -15.06 -27.97 -40.27
N PRO A 201 -15.79 -28.57 -39.30
CA PRO A 201 -16.64 -29.74 -39.54
C PRO A 201 -17.69 -29.46 -40.62
N ASP A 202 -18.08 -30.49 -41.37
CA ASP A 202 -18.96 -30.34 -42.52
C ASP A 202 -20.33 -29.73 -42.17
N PHE A 203 -20.87 -30.06 -40.99
CA PHE A 203 -22.13 -29.46 -40.53
C PHE A 203 -22.07 -27.93 -40.38
N LEU A 204 -20.91 -27.35 -40.04
CA LEU A 204 -20.75 -25.90 -39.93
C LEU A 204 -20.56 -25.24 -41.30
N LYS A 205 -19.89 -25.95 -42.24
CA LYS A 205 -19.76 -25.49 -43.63
C LYS A 205 -21.13 -25.38 -44.30
N GLU A 206 -22.02 -26.35 -44.09
CA GLU A 206 -23.36 -26.34 -44.67
C GLU A 206 -24.28 -25.23 -44.14
N MET A 207 -23.97 -24.70 -42.96
CA MET A 207 -24.72 -23.61 -42.32
C MET A 207 -24.26 -22.22 -42.77
N GLN A 208 -23.06 -22.10 -43.35
CA GLN A 208 -22.49 -20.83 -43.77
C GLN A 208 -23.34 -20.15 -44.85
N GLY A 209 -23.39 -18.81 -44.81
CA GLY A 209 -24.20 -18.00 -45.73
C GLY A 209 -25.72 -18.04 -45.45
N LYS A 210 -26.17 -18.87 -44.49
CA LYS A 210 -27.56 -18.92 -44.03
C LYS A 210 -27.73 -18.13 -42.74
N LEU A 211 -28.96 -17.70 -42.48
CA LEU A 211 -29.31 -16.99 -41.24
C LEU A 211 -29.01 -17.83 -39.98
N ILE A 212 -29.19 -19.16 -40.07
CA ILE A 212 -28.84 -20.10 -38.99
C ILE A 212 -27.32 -20.13 -38.74
N GLY A 213 -26.50 -20.04 -39.79
CA GLY A 213 -25.04 -19.98 -39.68
C GLY A 213 -24.58 -18.72 -38.98
N GLY A 214 -25.14 -17.56 -39.35
CA GLY A 214 -24.87 -16.30 -38.65
C GLY A 214 -25.12 -16.40 -37.14
N LEU A 215 -26.21 -17.04 -36.72
CA LEU A 215 -26.57 -17.21 -35.30
C LEU A 215 -25.64 -18.19 -34.58
N VAL A 216 -25.40 -19.38 -35.14
CA VAL A 216 -24.56 -20.42 -34.55
C VAL A 216 -23.11 -19.94 -34.41
N PHE A 217 -22.55 -19.36 -35.47
CA PHE A 217 -21.18 -18.85 -35.44
C PHE A 217 -21.03 -17.63 -34.51
N SER A 218 -22.05 -16.78 -34.36
CA SER A 218 -22.03 -15.70 -33.38
C SER A 218 -21.94 -16.23 -31.95
N LEU A 219 -22.70 -17.28 -31.62
CA LEU A 219 -22.67 -17.89 -30.29
C LEU A 219 -21.31 -18.55 -30.01
N VAL A 220 -20.83 -19.38 -30.93
CA VAL A 220 -19.53 -20.05 -30.80
C VAL A 220 -18.40 -19.01 -30.74
N GLY A 221 -18.45 -18.00 -31.60
CA GLY A 221 -17.50 -16.90 -31.63
C GLY A 221 -17.51 -16.09 -30.34
N GLY A 222 -18.67 -15.80 -29.77
CA GLY A 222 -18.79 -15.12 -28.48
C GLY A 222 -18.17 -15.91 -27.33
N ILE A 223 -18.43 -17.22 -27.25
CA ILE A 223 -17.84 -18.10 -26.22
C ILE A 223 -16.32 -18.21 -26.38
N ALA A 224 -15.85 -18.48 -27.60
CA ALA A 224 -14.41 -18.57 -27.89
C ALA A 224 -13.70 -17.23 -27.64
N GLY A 225 -14.32 -16.12 -28.03
CA GLY A 225 -13.86 -14.77 -27.77
C GLY A 225 -13.75 -14.45 -26.29
N PHE A 226 -14.76 -14.81 -25.49
CA PHE A 226 -14.71 -14.67 -24.04
C PHE A 226 -13.53 -15.43 -23.45
N ILE A 227 -13.40 -16.73 -23.75
CA ILE A 227 -12.37 -17.59 -23.16
C ILE A 227 -10.97 -17.07 -23.48
N THR A 228 -10.71 -16.77 -24.76
CA THR A 228 -9.38 -16.33 -25.23
C THR A 228 -9.00 -14.96 -24.67
N ALA A 229 -9.92 -13.99 -24.69
CA ALA A 229 -9.65 -12.65 -24.19
C ALA A 229 -9.63 -12.59 -22.65
N ALA A 230 -10.44 -13.39 -21.95
CA ALA A 230 -10.39 -13.52 -20.50
C ALA A 230 -9.05 -14.11 -20.04
N ALA A 231 -8.57 -15.17 -20.69
CA ALA A 231 -7.26 -15.75 -20.41
C ALA A 231 -6.12 -14.76 -20.68
N SER A 232 -6.20 -14.02 -21.78
CA SER A 232 -5.22 -12.98 -22.12
C SER A 232 -5.23 -11.83 -21.11
N GLY A 233 -6.41 -11.36 -20.68
CA GLY A 233 -6.56 -10.34 -19.66
C GLY A 233 -6.00 -10.78 -18.30
N PHE A 234 -6.28 -12.02 -17.90
CA PHE A 234 -5.71 -12.61 -16.70
C PHE A 234 -4.18 -12.68 -16.76
N LEU A 235 -3.61 -13.15 -17.87
CA LEU A 235 -2.16 -13.19 -18.09
C LEU A 235 -1.54 -11.79 -18.01
N LEU A 236 -2.19 -10.78 -18.59
CA LEU A 236 -1.73 -9.40 -18.49
C LEU A 236 -1.72 -8.90 -17.03
N ALA A 237 -2.77 -9.17 -16.26
CA ALA A 237 -2.81 -8.84 -14.84
C ALA A 237 -1.68 -9.55 -14.05
N ALA A 238 -1.41 -10.82 -14.38
CA ALA A 238 -0.32 -11.58 -13.79
C ALA A 238 1.04 -10.93 -14.09
N LEU A 239 1.28 -10.52 -15.34
CA LEU A 239 2.52 -9.86 -15.74
C LEU A 239 2.71 -8.50 -15.05
N ILE A 240 1.64 -7.71 -14.91
CA ILE A 240 1.69 -6.42 -14.20
C ILE A 240 2.03 -6.65 -12.71
N ASN A 241 1.33 -7.57 -12.05
CA ASN A 241 1.58 -7.89 -10.65
C ASN A 241 2.98 -8.49 -10.44
N ALA A 242 3.45 -9.35 -11.34
CA ALA A 242 4.80 -9.89 -11.33
C ALA A 242 5.86 -8.80 -11.50
N SER A 243 5.61 -7.83 -12.39
CA SER A 243 6.48 -6.67 -12.60
C SER A 243 6.55 -5.81 -11.33
N ILE A 244 5.41 -5.47 -10.72
CA ILE A 244 5.36 -4.70 -9.47
C ILE A 244 6.08 -5.45 -8.34
N TYR A 245 5.91 -6.76 -8.26
CA TYR A 245 6.63 -7.60 -7.30
C TYR A 245 8.15 -7.55 -7.54
N PHE A 246 8.60 -7.70 -8.78
CA PHE A 246 10.02 -7.75 -9.15
C PHE A 246 10.74 -6.41 -8.91
N PHE A 247 10.16 -5.30 -9.36
CA PHE A 247 10.76 -3.97 -9.17
C PHE A 247 10.58 -3.42 -7.75
N GLY A 248 9.62 -3.94 -6.99
CA GLY A 248 9.41 -3.60 -5.58
C GLY A 248 8.70 -2.26 -5.35
N CYS A 249 8.26 -2.04 -4.11
CA CYS A 249 7.61 -0.80 -3.69
C CYS A 249 8.48 0.44 -4.00
N PRO A 250 7.87 1.59 -4.33
CA PRO A 250 6.47 1.95 -4.04
C PRO A 250 5.40 1.40 -5.01
N GLY A 251 5.82 0.78 -6.13
CA GLY A 251 4.95 0.36 -7.24
C GLY A 251 5.17 1.26 -8.46
N LEU A 252 4.32 1.16 -9.47
CA LEU A 252 4.40 2.05 -10.64
C LEU A 252 3.79 3.41 -10.28
N LYS A 253 4.56 4.49 -10.46
CA LYS A 253 4.07 5.86 -10.28
C LYS A 253 3.02 6.17 -11.35
N VAL A 254 1.85 6.64 -10.92
CA VAL A 254 0.76 7.02 -11.81
C VAL A 254 0.53 8.52 -11.69
N GLU A 255 0.52 9.22 -12.83
CA GLU A 255 0.19 10.64 -12.90
C GLU A 255 -1.32 10.82 -13.13
N LYS A 256 -1.99 11.53 -12.23
CA LYS A 256 -3.41 11.83 -12.38
C LYS A 256 -3.56 12.97 -13.37
N THR A 257 -3.91 12.67 -14.62
CA THR A 257 -4.33 13.71 -15.56
C THR A 257 -5.66 14.28 -15.08
N LYS A 258 -5.64 15.45 -14.42
CA LYS A 258 -6.87 16.23 -14.17
C LYS A 258 -7.39 16.72 -15.53
N LYS A 259 -8.12 15.89 -16.26
CA LYS A 259 -9.02 16.39 -17.30
C LYS A 259 -10.11 17.17 -16.58
N ARG A 260 -9.90 18.48 -16.47
CA ARG A 260 -10.90 19.45 -16.06
C ARG A 260 -12.01 19.34 -17.09
N PHE A 261 -13.06 18.59 -16.79
CA PHE A 261 -14.28 18.61 -17.59
C PHE A 261 -14.87 20.00 -17.38
N SER A 262 -14.45 20.98 -18.21
CA SER A 262 -15.07 22.28 -18.24
C SER A 262 -16.51 22.03 -18.69
N ARG A 263 -17.44 22.00 -17.74
CA ARG A 263 -18.83 22.31 -18.04
C ARG A 263 -18.79 23.73 -18.61
N GLY A 264 -18.86 23.83 -19.94
CA GLY A 264 -19.08 25.10 -20.60
C GLY A 264 -20.38 25.66 -20.07
N ASN A 265 -20.30 26.75 -19.32
CA ASN A 265 -21.44 27.66 -19.19
C ASN A 265 -21.72 28.16 -20.60
N LYS A 266 -22.80 27.66 -21.21
CA LYS A 266 -23.47 28.40 -22.26
C LYS A 266 -24.17 29.57 -21.56
N VAL A 267 -23.69 30.78 -21.84
CA VAL A 267 -24.47 32.01 -21.75
C VAL A 267 -25.29 32.10 -23.03
#